data_AF-A0A178DE57-F1
#
_entry.id   AF-A0A178DE57-F1
#
_cell.length_a   1.000
_cell.length_b   1.000
_cell.length_c   1.000
_cell.angle_alpha   90.00
_cell.angle_beta   90.00
_cell.angle_gamma   90.00
#
_symmetry.space_group_name_H-M   'P 1'
#
loop_
_entity.id
_entity.type
_entity.pdbx_description
1 polymer ?
#
loop_
_entity_poly.entity_id
_entity_poly.type
_entity_poly.pdbx_seq_one_letter_code
_entity_poly.pdbx_strand_id
1 'polypeptide(L)'
;MTNPIDNPCEDEPQALPFRTGGSLARIEEYTIFYFLAICSWGLEIVAACLGSLYGGESHPFIGTVTPFLALHWMAFLQTCWMMATAPRNTIADRMAYLNLACRFQRLCAPTAVIGMVTWAVAYRFRGKASSSAYWIIFLVVWISETVVCIMNVYNNISWESDLLYQLAPDEPQGNFWLAVLGLRSMCRVKHKHRENTEMELKETASKRV
;
A
#
# COMPACT_ATOMS: atom_id res chain seq x y z
N MET A 1 28.03 5.01 -4.03
CA MET A 1 27.26 6.26 -3.92
C MET A 1 25.90 6.01 -4.56
N THR A 2 24.84 5.98 -3.75
CA THR A 2 23.45 6.05 -4.21
C THR A 2 23.25 7.40 -4.89
N ASN A 3 22.61 7.41 -6.06
CA ASN A 3 22.27 8.68 -6.71
C ASN A 3 21.27 9.42 -5.81
N PRO A 4 21.38 10.76 -5.68
CA PRO A 4 20.38 11.55 -4.99
C PRO A 4 19.01 11.34 -5.63
N ILE A 5 17.97 11.25 -4.79
CA ILE A 5 16.58 11.15 -5.24
C ILE A 5 16.18 12.54 -5.75
N ASP A 6 16.19 12.73 -7.07
CA ASP A 6 15.83 14.00 -7.72
C ASP A 6 14.30 14.17 -7.87
N ASN A 7 13.54 13.06 -7.92
CA ASN A 7 12.08 13.10 -7.99
C ASN A 7 11.43 12.12 -7.00
N PRO A 8 11.05 12.51 -5.77
CA PRO A 8 10.48 11.58 -4.77
C PRO A 8 9.14 10.94 -5.17
N CYS A 9 8.53 11.38 -6.27
CA CYS A 9 7.31 10.79 -6.83
C CYS A 9 7.59 9.67 -7.84
N GLU A 10 8.76 9.69 -8.48
CA GLU A 10 9.19 8.70 -9.48
C GLU A 10 10.36 7.84 -8.98
N ASP A 11 11.14 8.39 -8.05
CA ASP A 11 12.32 7.81 -7.45
C ASP A 11 12.00 7.32 -6.02
N GLU A 12 11.33 6.17 -5.91
CA GLU A 12 11.14 5.49 -4.62
C GLU A 12 12.43 4.82 -4.10
N PRO A 13 12.54 4.54 -2.79
CA PRO A 13 13.77 4.02 -2.19
C PRO A 13 14.03 2.60 -2.71
N GLN A 14 15.31 2.26 -2.96
CA GLN A 14 15.67 0.94 -3.48
C GLN A 14 15.34 -0.16 -2.47
N ALA A 15 14.58 -1.17 -2.91
CA ALA A 15 14.07 -2.26 -2.08
C ALA A 15 15.14 -3.31 -1.67
N LEU A 16 16.33 -3.31 -2.29
CA LEU A 16 17.37 -4.32 -2.08
C LEU A 16 18.77 -3.71 -1.89
N PRO A 17 19.62 -4.25 -0.99
CA PRO A 17 20.99 -3.77 -0.79
C PRO A 17 21.97 -4.19 -1.92
N PHE A 18 21.49 -4.88 -2.95
CA PHE A 18 22.24 -5.26 -4.14
C PHE A 18 21.67 -4.55 -5.37
N ARG A 19 22.55 -4.03 -6.24
CA ARG A 19 22.23 -3.36 -7.51
C ARG A 19 21.38 -4.27 -8.40
N THR A 20 20.06 -4.18 -8.26
CA THR A 20 19.09 -4.74 -9.18
C THR A 20 18.58 -3.59 -10.05
N GLY A 21 19.32 -3.33 -11.12
CA GLY A 21 18.81 -2.70 -12.35
C GLY A 21 18.08 -1.36 -12.28
N GLY A 22 18.76 -0.27 -11.92
CA GLY A 22 18.41 1.10 -12.37
C GLY A 22 16.95 1.58 -12.20
N SER A 23 16.59 2.68 -12.89
CA SER A 23 15.25 3.29 -12.87
C SER A 23 14.16 2.36 -13.43
N LEU A 24 14.53 1.38 -14.28
CA LEU A 24 13.62 0.41 -14.89
C LEU A 24 12.97 -0.57 -13.88
N ALA A 25 13.68 -0.99 -12.81
CA ALA A 25 13.13 -1.95 -11.84
C ALA A 25 11.92 -1.42 -11.04
N ARG A 26 11.82 -0.10 -10.83
CA ARG A 26 10.70 0.51 -10.06
C ARG A 26 9.37 0.49 -10.80
N ILE A 27 9.39 0.69 -12.12
CA ILE A 27 8.18 0.62 -12.97
C ILE A 27 7.67 -0.83 -13.02
N GLU A 28 8.58 -1.79 -13.09
CA GLU A 28 8.25 -3.22 -13.08
C GLU A 28 7.64 -3.65 -11.74
N GLU A 29 8.20 -3.23 -10.61
CA GLU A 29 7.64 -3.50 -9.28
C GLU A 29 6.23 -2.95 -9.10
N TYR A 30 5.99 -1.73 -9.58
CA TYR A 30 4.66 -1.11 -9.59
C TYR A 30 3.68 -1.84 -10.51
N THR A 31 4.16 -2.29 -11.67
CA THR A 31 3.36 -3.07 -12.63
C THR A 31 2.97 -4.42 -12.02
N ILE A 32 3.91 -5.09 -11.37
CA ILE A 32 3.67 -6.35 -10.65
C ILE A 32 2.64 -6.13 -9.53
N PHE A 33 2.82 -5.08 -8.72
CA PHE A 33 1.87 -4.76 -7.64
C PHE A 33 0.45 -4.55 -8.17
N TYR A 34 0.27 -3.71 -9.19
CA TYR A 34 -1.07 -3.44 -9.73
C TYR A 34 -1.67 -4.64 -10.45
N PHE A 35 -0.86 -5.45 -11.14
CA PHE A 35 -1.31 -6.70 -11.72
C PHE A 35 -1.85 -7.63 -10.64
N LEU A 36 -1.09 -7.85 -9.57
CA LEU A 36 -1.51 -8.69 -8.44
C LEU A 36 -2.76 -8.12 -7.73
N ALA A 37 -2.78 -6.82 -7.46
CA ALA A 37 -3.88 -6.16 -6.74
C ALA A 37 -5.19 -6.18 -7.54
N ILE A 38 -5.16 -5.84 -8.84
CA ILE A 38 -6.35 -5.81 -9.70
C ILE A 38 -6.88 -7.22 -9.93
N CYS A 39 -6.00 -8.20 -10.21
CA CYS A 39 -6.40 -9.59 -10.34
C CYS A 39 -6.97 -10.14 -9.03
N SER A 40 -6.38 -9.76 -7.89
CA SER A 40 -6.90 -10.07 -6.56
C SER A 40 -8.34 -9.56 -6.39
N TRP A 41 -8.61 -8.28 -6.63
CA TRP A 41 -9.97 -7.73 -6.50
C TRP A 41 -10.96 -8.40 -7.44
N GLY A 42 -10.55 -8.70 -8.67
CA GLY A 42 -11.38 -9.43 -9.63
C GLY A 42 -11.76 -10.81 -9.09
N LEU A 43 -10.79 -11.56 -8.58
CA LEU A 43 -11.04 -12.88 -7.99
C LEU A 43 -11.81 -12.80 -6.67
N GLU A 44 -11.63 -11.75 -5.88
CA GLU A 44 -12.39 -11.50 -4.65
C GLU A 44 -13.88 -11.34 -4.97
N ILE A 45 -14.21 -10.51 -5.97
CA ILE A 45 -15.58 -10.29 -6.44
C ILE A 45 -16.16 -11.59 -7.01
N VAL A 46 -15.39 -12.30 -7.83
CA VAL A 46 -15.85 -13.58 -8.41
C VAL A 46 -16.08 -14.62 -7.30
N ALA A 47 -15.19 -14.72 -6.32
CA ALA A 47 -15.35 -15.60 -5.15
C ALA A 47 -16.56 -15.19 -4.30
N ALA A 48 -16.82 -13.89 -4.15
CA ALA A 48 -18.00 -13.37 -3.47
C ALA A 48 -19.29 -13.84 -4.17
N CYS A 49 -19.36 -13.72 -5.50
CA CYS A 49 -20.50 -14.17 -6.29
C CYS A 49 -20.66 -15.70 -6.25
N LEU A 50 -19.59 -16.46 -6.53
CA LEU A 50 -19.64 -17.92 -6.60
C LEU A 50 -19.92 -18.56 -5.24
N GLY A 51 -19.34 -18.01 -4.16
CA GLY A 51 -19.63 -18.48 -2.81
C GLY A 51 -21.09 -18.22 -2.41
N SER A 52 -21.69 -17.12 -2.86
CA SER A 52 -23.12 -16.85 -2.64
C SER A 52 -24.04 -17.82 -3.40
N LEU A 53 -23.64 -18.29 -4.59
CA LEU A 53 -24.47 -19.15 -5.45
C LEU A 53 -24.33 -20.64 -5.10
N TYR A 54 -23.09 -21.10 -4.93
CA TYR A 54 -22.76 -22.52 -4.82
C TYR A 54 -22.32 -22.94 -3.41
N GLY A 55 -22.12 -21.99 -2.50
CA GLY A 55 -21.65 -22.25 -1.14
C GLY A 55 -20.12 -22.36 -1.02
N GLY A 56 -19.65 -22.33 0.24
CA GLY A 56 -18.23 -22.24 0.57
C GLY A 56 -17.43 -23.53 0.36
N GLU A 57 -18.10 -24.66 0.13
CA GLU A 57 -17.47 -25.96 -0.14
C GLU A 57 -17.35 -26.25 -1.64
N SER A 58 -17.89 -25.39 -2.48
CA SER A 58 -17.90 -25.62 -3.92
C SER A 58 -16.50 -25.45 -4.52
N HIS A 59 -16.11 -26.37 -5.40
CA HIS A 59 -14.88 -26.26 -6.18
C HIS A 59 -14.71 -24.92 -6.91
N PRO A 60 -15.74 -24.32 -7.54
CA PRO A 60 -15.59 -22.99 -8.15
C PRO A 60 -15.29 -21.88 -7.13
N PHE A 61 -15.87 -21.94 -5.94
CA PHE A 61 -15.52 -21.00 -4.86
C PHE A 61 -14.07 -21.19 -4.40
N ILE A 62 -13.66 -22.43 -4.12
CA ILE A 62 -12.29 -22.74 -3.67
C ILE A 62 -11.27 -22.30 -4.73
N GLY A 63 -11.55 -22.57 -6.00
CA GLY A 63 -10.71 -22.22 -7.14
C GLY A 63 -10.59 -20.72 -7.40
N THR A 64 -11.44 -19.88 -6.81
CA THR A 64 -11.39 -18.42 -6.96
C THR A 64 -10.92 -17.72 -5.68
N VAL A 65 -11.34 -18.18 -4.51
CA VAL A 65 -10.93 -17.63 -3.22
C VAL A 65 -9.45 -17.90 -2.92
N THR A 66 -8.94 -19.07 -3.31
CA THR A 66 -7.53 -19.43 -3.08
C THR A 66 -6.56 -18.53 -3.87
N PRO A 67 -6.70 -18.36 -5.21
CA PRO A 67 -5.85 -17.45 -5.94
C PRO A 67 -6.07 -15.98 -5.56
N PHE A 68 -7.29 -15.58 -5.17
CA PHE A 68 -7.52 -14.27 -4.56
C PHE A 68 -6.59 -14.05 -3.35
N LEU A 69 -6.66 -14.95 -2.36
CA LEU A 69 -5.85 -14.83 -1.15
C LEU A 69 -4.36 -14.82 -1.47
N ALA A 70 -3.91 -15.70 -2.38
CA ALA A 70 -2.51 -15.75 -2.78
C ALA A 70 -2.03 -14.43 -3.41
N LEU A 71 -2.76 -13.91 -4.40
CA LEU A 71 -2.39 -12.66 -5.07
C LEU A 71 -2.45 -11.46 -4.12
N HIS A 72 -3.47 -11.40 -3.26
CA HIS A 72 -3.60 -10.36 -2.24
C HIS A 72 -2.40 -10.35 -1.30
N TRP A 73 -2.07 -11.51 -0.70
CA TRP A 73 -0.95 -11.61 0.25
C TRP A 73 0.41 -11.38 -0.41
N MET A 74 0.58 -11.73 -1.69
CA MET A 74 1.79 -11.38 -2.43
C MET A 74 1.93 -9.87 -2.61
N ALA A 75 0.88 -9.16 -3.03
CA ALA A 75 0.90 -7.70 -3.15
C ALA A 75 1.10 -6.99 -1.79
N PHE A 76 0.49 -7.55 -0.74
CA PHE A 76 0.62 -7.11 0.63
C PHE A 76 2.07 -7.23 1.12
N LEU A 77 2.64 -8.43 1.07
CA LEU A 77 3.99 -8.71 1.55
C LEU A 77 5.04 -7.93 0.75
N GLN A 78 4.86 -7.82 -0.57
CA GLN A 78 5.74 -7.02 -1.42
C GLN A 78 5.78 -5.56 -0.93
N THR A 79 4.63 -4.98 -0.57
CA THR A 79 4.56 -3.59 -0.10
C THR A 79 5.06 -3.43 1.34
N CYS A 80 4.70 -4.34 2.24
CA CYS A 80 5.24 -4.33 3.61
C CYS A 80 6.77 -4.45 3.62
N TRP A 81 7.33 -5.30 2.77
CA TRP A 81 8.77 -5.47 2.65
C TRP A 81 9.46 -4.18 2.20
N MET A 82 8.95 -3.53 1.14
CA MET A 82 9.47 -2.24 0.69
C MET A 82 9.39 -1.17 1.77
N MET A 83 8.29 -1.11 2.52
CA MET A 83 8.16 -0.17 3.64
C MET A 83 9.14 -0.48 4.78
N ALA A 84 9.44 -1.75 5.04
CA ALA A 84 10.39 -2.14 6.08
C ALA A 84 11.84 -1.82 5.71
N THR A 85 12.21 -1.89 4.42
CA THR A 85 13.58 -1.66 3.94
C THR A 85 13.83 -0.23 3.44
N ALA A 86 12.80 0.60 3.34
CA ALA A 86 12.91 1.98 2.89
C ALA A 86 13.72 2.85 3.89
N PRO A 87 14.83 3.51 3.45
CA PRO A 87 15.48 4.56 4.24
C PRO A 87 14.52 5.72 4.54
N ARG A 88 14.80 6.45 5.63
CA ARG A 88 14.03 7.64 6.07
C ARG A 88 14.93 8.80 6.48
N ASN A 89 16.11 8.87 5.87
CA ASN A 89 17.18 9.76 6.32
C ASN A 89 17.03 11.16 5.73
N THR A 90 16.44 11.28 4.54
CA THR A 90 16.21 12.56 3.85
C THR A 90 14.73 12.87 3.67
N ILE A 91 14.39 14.13 3.37
CA ILE A 91 13.01 14.54 3.07
C ILE A 91 12.48 13.78 1.86
N ALA A 92 13.30 13.60 0.82
CA ALA A 92 12.94 12.84 -0.37
C ALA A 92 12.64 11.36 -0.06
N ASP A 93 13.47 10.72 0.78
CA ASP A 93 13.23 9.34 1.24
C ASP A 93 11.89 9.21 2.00
N ARG A 94 11.57 10.19 2.84
CA ARG A 94 10.32 10.22 3.62
C ARG A 94 9.08 10.43 2.76
N MET A 95 9.15 11.30 1.75
CA MET A 95 8.08 11.45 0.75
C MET A 95 7.85 10.15 -0.02
N ALA A 96 8.92 9.46 -0.36
CA ALA A 96 8.85 8.19 -1.06
C ALA A 96 8.26 7.07 -0.18
N TYR A 97 8.62 7.04 1.11
CA TYR A 97 7.98 6.17 2.10
C TYR A 97 6.48 6.48 2.26
N LEU A 98 6.09 7.76 2.28
CA LEU A 98 4.69 8.18 2.34
C LEU A 98 3.91 7.70 1.11
N ASN A 99 4.50 7.74 -0.08
CA ASN A 99 3.89 7.22 -1.31
C ASN A 99 3.71 5.68 -1.26
N LEU A 100 4.69 4.94 -0.72
CA LEU A 100 4.57 3.50 -0.44
C LEU A 100 3.43 3.20 0.54
N ALA A 101 3.32 3.98 1.63
CA ALA A 101 2.23 3.84 2.60
C ALA A 101 0.86 4.12 1.96
N CYS A 102 0.78 5.10 1.06
CA CYS A 102 -0.43 5.37 0.27
C CYS A 102 -0.73 4.22 -0.71
N ARG A 103 0.30 3.61 -1.32
CA ARG A 103 0.14 2.44 -2.21
C ARG A 103 -0.45 1.26 -1.44
N PHE A 104 0.05 1.00 -0.23
CA PHE A 104 -0.47 -0.03 0.65
C PHE A 104 -1.96 0.20 0.98
N GLN A 105 -2.33 1.46 1.25
CA GLN A 105 -3.73 1.84 1.46
C GLN A 105 -4.61 1.54 0.24
N ARG A 106 -4.08 1.68 -0.98
CA ARG A 106 -4.82 1.33 -2.21
C ARG A 106 -5.10 -0.16 -2.34
N LEU A 107 -4.33 -1.03 -1.70
CA LEU A 107 -4.61 -2.47 -1.67
C LEU A 107 -5.68 -2.78 -0.62
N CYS A 108 -5.44 -2.33 0.62
CA CYS A 108 -6.25 -2.73 1.76
C CYS A 108 -7.64 -2.08 1.75
N ALA A 109 -7.77 -0.81 1.36
CA ALA A 109 -9.07 -0.12 1.45
C ALA A 109 -10.14 -0.70 0.49
N PRO A 110 -9.85 -0.95 -0.81
CA PRO A 110 -10.81 -1.61 -1.69
C PRO A 110 -11.15 -3.04 -1.24
N THR A 111 -10.15 -3.81 -0.83
CA THR A 111 -10.34 -5.19 -0.32
C THR A 111 -11.23 -5.19 0.93
N ALA A 112 -11.01 -4.25 1.87
CA ALA A 112 -11.85 -4.10 3.05
C ALA A 112 -13.31 -3.78 2.68
N VAL A 113 -13.54 -2.93 1.69
CA VAL A 113 -14.89 -2.56 1.22
C VAL A 113 -15.58 -3.74 0.56
N ILE A 114 -14.91 -4.45 -0.35
CA ILE A 114 -15.45 -5.65 -1.02
C ILE A 114 -15.77 -6.73 0.02
N GLY A 115 -14.83 -6.98 0.94
CA GLY A 115 -15.00 -7.89 2.07
C GLY A 115 -16.18 -7.53 2.96
N MET A 116 -16.34 -6.25 3.34
CA MET A 116 -17.45 -5.76 4.17
C MET A 116 -18.81 -6.03 3.51
N VAL A 117 -18.96 -5.64 2.24
CA VAL A 117 -20.22 -5.80 1.50
C VAL A 117 -20.55 -7.28 1.36
N THR A 118 -19.56 -8.10 1.00
CA THR A 118 -19.74 -9.54 0.83
C THR A 118 -20.10 -10.20 2.14
N TRP A 119 -19.40 -9.88 3.23
CA TRP A 119 -19.70 -10.39 4.56
C TRP A 119 -21.12 -10.01 5.01
N ALA A 120 -21.54 -8.76 4.83
CA ALA A 120 -22.87 -8.31 5.24
C ALA A 120 -23.99 -9.12 4.54
N VAL A 121 -23.82 -9.41 3.25
CA VAL A 121 -24.72 -10.26 2.47
C VAL A 121 -24.65 -11.70 2.96
N ALA A 122 -23.44 -12.26 3.11
CA ALA A 122 -23.21 -13.64 3.52
C ALA A 122 -23.76 -13.93 4.93
N TYR A 123 -23.57 -13.01 5.87
CA TYR A 123 -24.00 -13.13 7.26
C TYR A 123 -25.52 -13.19 7.42
N ARG A 124 -26.26 -12.53 6.52
CA ARG A 124 -27.73 -12.63 6.46
C ARG A 124 -28.18 -14.07 6.18
N PHE A 125 -27.41 -14.82 5.39
CA PHE A 125 -27.74 -16.19 4.98
C PHE A 125 -26.99 -17.28 5.77
N ARG A 126 -26.38 -16.92 6.90
CA ARG A 126 -25.54 -17.81 7.75
C ARG A 126 -26.21 -19.11 8.21
N GLY A 127 -27.54 -19.16 8.23
CA GLY A 127 -28.29 -20.33 8.68
C GLY A 127 -28.27 -21.52 7.71
N LYS A 128 -27.76 -21.36 6.48
CA LYS A 128 -27.59 -22.47 5.55
C LYS A 128 -26.27 -23.20 5.84
N ALA A 129 -26.33 -24.50 6.15
CA ALA A 129 -25.18 -25.30 6.57
C ALA A 129 -24.00 -25.32 5.56
N SER A 130 -24.27 -25.20 4.25
CA SER A 130 -23.24 -25.10 3.20
C SER A 130 -22.53 -23.74 3.12
N SER A 131 -22.89 -22.79 3.99
CA SER A 131 -22.44 -21.40 3.94
C SER A 131 -21.46 -21.02 5.06
N SER A 132 -21.12 -21.92 5.98
CA SER A 132 -20.33 -21.59 7.18
C SER A 132 -18.96 -21.01 6.84
N ALA A 133 -18.19 -21.67 5.97
CA ALA A 133 -16.87 -21.21 5.54
C ALA A 133 -16.93 -19.88 4.77
N TYR A 134 -17.95 -19.70 3.92
CA TYR A 134 -18.09 -18.53 3.06
C TYR A 134 -18.18 -17.22 3.85
N TRP A 135 -19.10 -17.12 4.81
CA TRP A 135 -19.25 -15.88 5.58
C TRP A 135 -18.07 -15.61 6.53
N ILE A 136 -17.44 -16.67 7.06
CA ILE A 136 -16.29 -16.54 7.95
C ILE A 136 -15.07 -16.02 7.19
N ILE A 137 -14.80 -16.52 5.98
CA ILE A 137 -13.65 -16.06 5.19
C ILE A 137 -13.78 -14.56 4.90
N PHE A 138 -14.93 -14.11 4.43
CA PHE A 138 -15.13 -12.67 4.16
C PHE A 138 -15.19 -11.82 5.42
N LEU A 139 -15.61 -12.38 6.57
CA LEU A 139 -15.45 -11.71 7.87
C LEU A 139 -13.98 -11.46 8.20
N VAL A 140 -13.14 -12.49 8.03
CA VAL A 140 -11.70 -12.39 8.32
C VAL A 140 -11.04 -11.37 7.40
N VAL A 141 -11.30 -11.44 6.09
CA VAL A 141 -10.80 -10.46 5.10
C VAL A 141 -11.22 -9.05 5.49
N TRP A 142 -12.50 -8.84 5.80
CA TRP A 142 -12.98 -7.51 6.19
C TRP A 142 -12.26 -6.97 7.44
N ILE A 143 -12.16 -7.77 8.50
CA ILE A 143 -11.53 -7.35 9.76
C ILE A 143 -10.04 -7.11 9.56
N SER A 144 -9.32 -8.03 8.92
CA SER A 144 -7.87 -7.92 8.74
C SER A 144 -7.53 -6.67 7.93
N GLU A 145 -8.19 -6.47 6.80
CA GLU A 145 -7.93 -5.33 5.92
C GLU A 145 -8.32 -4.01 6.56
N THR A 146 -9.42 -3.97 7.33
CA THR A 146 -9.83 -2.77 8.07
C THR A 146 -8.81 -2.40 9.14
N VAL A 147 -8.36 -3.37 9.93
CA VAL A 147 -7.36 -3.13 10.99
C VAL A 147 -6.06 -2.65 10.38
N VAL A 148 -5.59 -3.31 9.31
CA VAL A 148 -4.35 -2.92 8.64
C VAL A 148 -4.48 -1.52 8.00
N CYS A 149 -5.60 -1.19 7.36
CA CYS A 149 -5.88 0.15 6.84
C CYS A 149 -5.74 1.21 7.94
N ILE A 150 -6.41 1.00 9.08
CA ILE A 150 -6.41 1.99 10.17
C ILE A 150 -5.01 2.12 10.76
N MET A 151 -4.31 1.00 10.97
CA MET A 151 -2.94 1.02 11.49
C MET A 151 -1.97 1.69 10.54
N ASN A 152 -2.09 1.47 9.22
CA ASN A 152 -1.27 2.14 8.22
C ASN A 152 -1.56 3.65 8.18
N VAL A 153 -2.82 4.05 8.23
CA VAL A 153 -3.21 5.47 8.28
C VAL A 153 -2.63 6.12 9.52
N TYR A 154 -2.79 5.51 10.69
CA TYR A 154 -2.34 6.08 11.96
C TYR A 154 -0.80 6.11 12.09
N ASN A 155 -0.14 4.96 11.89
CA ASN A 155 1.30 4.81 12.18
C ASN A 155 2.20 5.33 11.06
N ASN A 156 1.78 5.25 9.80
CA ASN A 156 2.65 5.57 8.67
C ASN A 156 2.21 6.87 8.01
N ILE A 157 0.93 6.98 7.61
CA ILE A 157 0.45 8.11 6.81
C ILE A 157 0.37 9.40 7.63
N SER A 158 -0.37 9.38 8.74
CA SER A 158 -0.55 10.56 9.61
C SER A 158 0.77 10.99 10.24
N TRP A 159 1.56 10.03 10.75
CA TRP A 159 2.84 10.32 11.37
C TRP A 159 3.85 10.95 10.40
N GLU A 160 4.06 10.35 9.22
CA GLU A 160 5.03 10.90 8.27
C GLU A 160 4.52 12.16 7.58
N SER A 161 3.20 12.32 7.41
CA SER A 161 2.61 13.58 6.91
C SER A 161 2.83 14.73 7.88
N ASP A 162 2.58 14.54 9.18
CA ASP A 162 2.80 15.57 10.20
C ASP A 162 4.29 15.91 10.34
N LEU A 163 5.15 14.90 10.34
CA LEU A 163 6.60 15.09 10.39
C LEU A 163 7.12 15.84 9.16
N LEU A 164 6.64 15.51 7.96
CA LEU A 164 7.00 16.24 6.74
C LEU A 164 6.48 17.67 6.76
N TYR A 165 5.30 17.92 7.35
CA TYR A 165 4.77 19.27 7.50
C TYR A 165 5.66 20.13 8.42
N GLN A 166 6.25 19.53 9.44
CA GLN A 166 7.20 20.21 10.33
C GLN A 166 8.58 20.42 9.71
N LEU A 167 9.10 19.44 8.96
CA LEU A 167 10.44 19.52 8.36
C LEU A 167 10.48 20.34 7.06
N ALA A 168 9.42 20.30 6.26
CA ALA A 168 9.38 20.93 4.93
C ALA A 168 7.99 21.54 4.68
N PRO A 169 7.65 22.66 5.37
CA PRO A 169 6.34 23.30 5.25
C PRO A 169 6.06 23.87 3.85
N ASP A 170 7.12 24.15 3.08
CA ASP A 170 7.03 24.72 1.73
C ASP A 170 6.70 23.67 0.66
N GLU A 171 6.79 22.38 0.98
CA GLU A 171 6.49 21.30 0.04
C GLU A 171 4.98 20.96 0.06
N PRO A 172 4.26 21.14 -1.05
CA PRO A 172 2.83 20.93 -1.10
C PRO A 172 2.49 19.45 -0.93
N GLN A 173 1.98 19.09 0.25
CA GLN A 173 1.31 17.81 0.46
C GLN A 173 -0.05 17.84 -0.24
N GLY A 174 -0.31 16.88 -1.14
CA GLY A 174 -1.59 16.74 -1.81
C GLY A 174 -2.74 16.42 -0.83
N ASN A 175 -3.96 16.24 -1.36
CA ASN A 175 -5.14 16.00 -0.52
C ASN A 175 -4.99 14.74 0.35
N PHE A 176 -4.72 14.95 1.65
CA PHE A 176 -4.56 13.92 2.68
C PHE A 176 -5.68 12.88 2.66
N TRP A 177 -6.95 13.33 2.62
CA TRP A 177 -8.11 12.44 2.62
C TRP A 177 -8.21 11.54 1.39
N LEU A 178 -7.80 12.02 0.21
CA LEU A 178 -7.81 11.18 -1.00
C LEU A 178 -6.71 10.11 -0.96
N ALA A 179 -5.62 10.37 -0.25
CA ALA A 179 -4.56 9.39 -0.03
C ALA A 179 -4.93 8.37 1.06
N VAL A 180 -5.58 8.82 2.14
CA VAL A 180 -6.14 7.95 3.20
C VAL A 180 -7.21 7.00 2.66
N LEU A 181 -7.98 7.43 1.66
CA LEU A 181 -8.95 6.58 0.96
C LEU A 181 -8.33 5.74 -0.17
N GLY A 182 -7.01 5.80 -0.37
CA GLY A 182 -6.32 5.02 -1.41
C GLY A 182 -6.56 5.50 -2.85
N LEU A 183 -7.15 6.68 -3.05
CA LEU A 183 -7.52 7.20 -4.38
C LEU A 183 -6.40 8.01 -5.06
N ARG A 184 -5.44 8.56 -4.32
CA ARG A 184 -4.36 9.41 -4.88
C ARG A 184 -3.04 9.27 -4.12
N SER A 185 -1.92 9.70 -4.73
CA SER A 185 -0.64 9.87 -4.04
C SER A 185 -0.60 11.24 -3.39
N MET A 186 -0.02 11.36 -2.19
CA MET A 186 0.10 12.65 -1.51
C MET A 186 1.17 13.53 -2.13
N CYS A 187 2.36 12.99 -2.35
CA CYS A 187 3.45 13.76 -2.95
C CYS A 187 3.40 13.58 -4.47
N ARG A 188 3.16 14.67 -5.21
CA ARG A 188 3.20 14.72 -6.69
C ARG A 188 4.14 15.80 -7.23
N VAL A 189 4.82 16.55 -6.36
CA VAL A 189 5.62 17.70 -6.78
C VAL A 189 7.09 17.30 -6.84
N LYS A 190 7.74 17.70 -7.95
CA LYS A 190 9.19 17.64 -8.10
C LYS A 190 9.80 18.43 -6.96
N HIS A 191 10.57 17.77 -6.10
CA HIS A 191 11.29 18.45 -5.03
C HIS A 191 12.17 19.53 -5.65
N LYS A 192 11.86 20.79 -5.41
CA LYS A 192 12.48 21.91 -6.12
C LYS A 192 13.62 22.50 -5.28
N HIS A 193 14.53 21.67 -4.77
CA HIS A 193 15.69 22.20 -4.03
C HIS A 193 16.95 21.33 -4.21
N ARG A 194 17.63 21.55 -5.33
CA ARG A 194 19.05 21.16 -5.51
C ARG A 194 20.01 22.03 -4.67
N GLU A 195 19.55 23.15 -4.11
CA GLU A 195 20.40 24.09 -3.35
C GLU A 195 20.43 23.86 -1.83
N ASN A 196 19.39 23.29 -1.21
CA ASN A 196 19.34 23.23 0.27
C ASN A 196 20.00 21.97 0.85
N THR A 197 20.03 20.86 0.10
CA THR A 197 20.68 19.61 0.57
C THR A 197 22.21 19.74 0.63
N GLU A 198 22.82 20.57 -0.23
CA GLU A 198 24.24 20.91 -0.10
C GLU A 198 24.51 21.85 1.07
N MET A 199 23.56 22.73 1.43
CA MET A 199 23.71 23.62 2.58
C MET A 199 23.61 22.86 3.91
N GLU A 200 22.66 21.95 4.09
CA GLU A 200 22.53 21.17 5.35
C GLU A 200 23.73 20.24 5.60
N LEU A 201 24.26 19.59 4.56
CA LEU A 201 25.48 18.79 4.66
C LEU A 201 26.74 19.65 4.94
N LYS A 202 26.85 20.84 4.33
CA LYS A 202 27.95 21.77 4.60
C LYS A 202 27.87 22.39 6.00
N GLU A 203 26.67 22.71 6.48
CA GLU A 203 26.49 23.32 7.81
C GLU A 203 26.80 22.32 8.93
N THR A 204 26.44 21.04 8.73
CA THR A 204 26.76 19.96 9.68
C THR A 204 28.25 19.60 9.67
N ALA A 205 28.92 19.70 8.52
CA ALA A 205 30.37 19.51 8.40
C ALA A 205 31.16 20.71 8.97
N SER A 206 30.67 21.94 8.79
CA SER A 206 31.31 23.16 9.30
C SER A 206 31.19 23.34 10.82
N LYS A 207 30.19 22.72 11.47
CA LYS A 207 30.04 22.74 12.94
C LYS A 207 30.87 21.66 13.66
N ARG A 208 31.63 20.83 12.93
CA ARG A 208 32.52 19.79 13.47
C ARG A 208 34.01 20.08 13.28
N VAL A 209 34.40 21.35 13.20
CA VAL A 209 35.80 21.80 13.26
C VAL A 209 35.96 22.77 14.41
#